data_AF-A0A4R1QDB0-F1
#
_entry.id   AF-A0A4R1QDB0-F1
#
_cell.length_a   1.000
_cell.length_b   1.000
_cell.length_c   1.000
_cell.angle_alpha   90.00
_cell.angle_beta   90.00
_cell.angle_gamma   90.00
#
_symmetry.space_group_name_H-M   'P 1'
#
loop_
_entity.id
_entity.type
_entity.pdbx_description
1 polymer ?
#
loop_
_entity_poly.entity_id
_entity_poly.type
_entity_poly.pdbx_seq_one_letter_code
_entity_poly.pdbx_strand_id
1 'polypeptide(L)'
;MIRYLLKQTWKRPLQQMINEALKHYYSVSPSCRSMLTLLQGIDRALKYITVVDFDTPVDYYKTIAAVTDHLLQFVRNDQQPVIFSSLGSMTFFIERDCETCVVPSRVKMFVLDDQIHVYKRKAVHLCEREFEERPETICIYNVLTGKVTEIIDSMKVFTNDQPLLEINN
;
A
#
# COMPACT_ATOMS: atom_id res chain seq x y z
N MET A 1 18.31 28.49 19.78
CA MET A 1 18.58 27.05 19.57
C MET A 1 17.25 26.27 19.52
N ILE A 2 16.33 26.61 18.61
CA ILE A 2 14.99 25.97 18.50
C ILE A 2 14.71 25.48 17.06
N ARG A 3 15.53 25.85 16.07
CA ARG A 3 15.32 25.49 14.65
C ARG A 3 15.70 24.04 14.27
N TYR A 4 16.30 23.27 15.17
CA TYR A 4 16.81 21.92 14.86
C TYR A 4 15.81 20.77 15.13
N LEU A 5 14.60 21.07 15.61
CA LEU A 5 13.55 20.08 15.92
C LEU A 5 12.35 20.11 14.95
N LEU A 6 12.44 20.80 13.81
CA LEU A 6 11.49 20.69 12.69
C LEU A 6 11.71 19.34 11.96
N LYS A 7 11.48 18.24 12.66
CA LYS A 7 11.35 16.91 12.06
C LYS A 7 10.07 16.92 11.22
N GLN A 8 10.20 17.16 9.92
CA GLN A 8 9.21 16.90 8.84
C GLN A 8 7.79 16.61 9.33
N THR A 9 7.16 17.61 9.95
CA THR A 9 5.91 17.48 10.69
C THR A 9 4.75 17.08 9.78
N TRP A 10 4.86 17.44 8.50
CA TRP A 10 3.91 17.12 7.43
C TRP A 10 3.87 15.64 7.03
N LYS A 11 4.90 14.83 7.30
CA LYS A 11 4.92 13.43 6.82
C LYS A 11 3.81 12.58 7.41
N ARG A 12 3.54 12.69 8.70
CA ARG A 12 2.48 11.92 9.34
C ARG A 12 1.08 12.33 8.83
N PRO A 13 0.71 13.63 8.80
CA PRO A 13 -0.54 14.07 8.20
C PRO A 13 -0.66 13.69 6.71
N LEU A 14 0.44 13.77 5.94
CA LEU A 14 0.45 13.33 4.54
C LEU A 14 0.19 11.83 4.41
N GLN A 15 0.84 10.99 5.22
CA GLN A 15 0.59 9.54 5.22
C GLN A 15 -0.87 9.24 5.52
N GLN A 16 -1.48 9.98 6.46
CA GLN A 16 -2.90 9.84 6.76
C GLN A 16 -3.77 10.25 5.57
N MET A 17 -3.46 11.36 4.90
CA MET A 17 -4.15 11.76 3.67
C MET A 17 -4.08 10.68 2.59
N ILE A 18 -2.90 10.06 2.38
CA ILE A 18 -2.71 8.98 1.40
C ILE A 18 -3.57 7.76 1.76
N ASN A 19 -3.50 7.33 3.02
CA ASN A 19 -4.22 6.15 3.47
C ASN A 19 -5.73 6.32 3.31
N GLU A 20 -6.28 7.48 3.67
CA GLU A 20 -7.72 7.74 3.54
C GLU A 20 -8.17 7.89 2.09
N ALA A 21 -7.36 8.51 1.23
CA ALA A 21 -7.64 8.59 -0.20
C ALA A 21 -7.70 7.19 -0.85
N LEU A 22 -6.73 6.33 -0.53
CA LEU A 22 -6.69 4.97 -1.06
C LEU A 22 -7.77 4.06 -0.49
N LYS A 23 -8.10 4.18 0.80
CA LYS A 23 -9.24 3.46 1.39
C LYS A 23 -10.54 3.82 0.66
N HIS A 24 -10.73 5.11 0.35
CA HIS A 24 -11.88 5.55 -0.44
C HIS A 24 -11.87 4.95 -1.86
N TYR A 25 -10.72 4.93 -2.52
CA TYR A 25 -10.58 4.36 -3.86
C TYR A 25 -10.91 2.86 -3.89
N TYR A 26 -10.34 2.08 -2.97
CA TYR A 26 -10.51 0.62 -2.96
C TYR A 26 -11.82 0.14 -2.34
N SER A 27 -12.53 0.98 -1.58
CA SER A 27 -13.87 0.64 -1.06
C SER A 27 -14.95 0.63 -2.13
N VAL A 28 -14.68 1.24 -3.29
CA VAL A 28 -15.52 1.13 -4.48
C VAL A 28 -15.25 -0.20 -5.18
N SER A 29 -16.29 -0.82 -5.75
CA SER A 29 -16.18 -2.07 -6.51
C SER A 29 -15.16 -1.90 -7.65
N PRO A 30 -14.33 -2.92 -7.96
CA PRO A 30 -13.26 -2.79 -8.95
C PRO A 30 -13.71 -2.14 -10.28
N SER A 31 -14.82 -2.62 -10.84
CA SER A 31 -15.43 -2.12 -12.09
C SER A 31 -15.79 -0.62 -12.09
N CYS A 32 -15.96 -0.02 -10.92
CA CYS A 32 -16.33 1.39 -10.75
C CYS A 32 -15.13 2.26 -10.32
N ARG A 33 -13.95 1.67 -10.14
CA ARG A 33 -12.74 2.42 -9.79
C ARG A 33 -12.22 3.18 -11.00
N SER A 34 -11.99 4.46 -10.78
CA SER A 34 -11.48 5.37 -11.80
C SER A 34 -10.51 6.37 -11.18
N MET A 35 -9.71 7.04 -12.02
CA MET A 35 -8.89 8.16 -11.58
C MET A 35 -9.71 9.24 -10.87
N LEU A 36 -10.94 9.48 -11.32
CA LEU A 36 -11.84 10.44 -10.69
C LEU A 36 -12.21 10.02 -9.26
N THR A 37 -12.45 8.72 -9.04
CA THR A 37 -12.72 8.17 -7.70
C THR A 37 -11.53 8.42 -6.76
N LEU A 38 -10.30 8.22 -7.24
CA LEU A 38 -9.09 8.51 -6.45
C LEU A 38 -8.99 10.02 -6.14
N LEU A 39 -9.20 10.88 -7.14
CA LEU A 39 -9.15 12.34 -6.96
C LEU A 39 -10.19 12.83 -5.94
N GLN A 40 -11.40 12.28 -5.96
CA GLN A 40 -12.42 12.57 -4.94
C GLN A 40 -11.97 12.13 -3.53
N GLY A 41 -11.28 10.99 -3.43
CA GLY A 41 -10.67 10.53 -2.19
C GLY A 41 -9.58 11.48 -1.68
N ILE A 42 -8.70 11.93 -2.58
CA ILE A 42 -7.63 12.90 -2.28
C ILE A 42 -8.23 14.21 -1.78
N ASP A 43 -9.18 14.79 -2.52
CA ASP A 43 -9.83 16.06 -2.16
C ASP A 43 -10.43 16.02 -0.75
N ARG A 44 -11.16 14.94 -0.42
CA ARG A 44 -11.73 14.74 0.93
C ARG A 44 -10.66 14.56 2.01
N ALA A 45 -9.53 13.97 1.66
CA ALA A 45 -8.44 13.68 2.58
C ALA A 45 -7.46 14.86 2.74
N LEU A 46 -7.48 15.87 1.85
CA LEU A 46 -6.63 17.06 1.97
C LEU A 46 -6.83 17.80 3.30
N LYS A 47 -7.99 17.68 3.94
CA LYS A 47 -8.26 18.23 5.28
C LYS A 47 -7.26 17.75 6.37
N TYR A 48 -6.59 16.63 6.15
CA TYR A 48 -5.59 16.11 7.09
C TYR A 48 -4.26 16.84 7.00
N ILE A 49 -4.00 17.63 5.94
CA ILE A 49 -2.72 18.27 5.72
C ILE A 49 -2.88 19.72 5.28
N THR A 50 -2.20 20.61 5.98
CA THR A 50 -2.33 22.05 5.80
C THR A 50 -1.04 22.66 5.28
N VAL A 51 -1.17 23.82 4.63
CA VAL A 51 -0.01 24.58 4.12
C VAL A 51 0.97 24.93 5.26
N VAL A 52 0.48 25.12 6.48
CA VAL A 52 1.30 25.46 7.66
C VAL A 52 2.14 24.29 8.18
N ASP A 53 1.87 23.06 7.74
CA ASP A 53 2.67 21.89 8.09
C ASP A 53 4.03 21.84 7.35
N PHE A 54 4.20 22.69 6.32
CA PHE A 54 5.38 22.76 5.46
C PHE A 54 6.19 24.02 5.70
N ASP A 55 7.48 23.97 5.35
CA ASP A 55 8.40 25.10 5.46
C ASP A 55 8.00 26.26 4.54
N THR A 56 7.47 25.94 3.35
CA THR A 56 6.97 26.94 2.40
C THR A 56 5.66 26.48 1.73
N PRO A 57 4.80 27.41 1.32
CA PRO A 57 3.62 27.08 0.51
C PRO A 57 3.97 26.38 -0.81
N VAL A 58 5.11 26.74 -1.40
CA VAL A 58 5.59 26.11 -2.64
C VAL A 58 5.87 24.63 -2.43
N ASP A 59 6.49 24.26 -1.31
CA ASP A 59 6.78 22.86 -0.98
C ASP A 59 5.51 22.07 -0.73
N TYR A 60 4.51 22.67 -0.07
CA TYR A 60 3.18 22.08 0.08
C TYR A 60 2.59 21.71 -1.28
N TYR A 61 2.42 22.70 -2.18
CA TYR A 61 1.76 22.46 -3.47
C TYR A 61 2.54 21.49 -4.37
N LYS A 62 3.88 21.58 -4.37
CA LYS A 62 4.73 20.63 -5.11
C LYS A 62 4.58 19.21 -4.57
N THR A 63 4.55 19.04 -3.25
CA THR A 63 4.43 17.72 -2.63
C THR A 63 3.06 17.10 -2.93
N ILE A 64 1.98 17.88 -2.77
CA ILE A 64 0.62 17.40 -3.06
C ILE A 64 0.46 17.03 -4.54
N ALA A 65 0.99 17.85 -5.45
CA ALA A 65 0.96 17.55 -6.88
C ALA A 65 1.71 16.24 -7.21
N ALA A 66 2.95 16.11 -6.74
CA ALA A 66 3.77 14.91 -6.98
C ALA A 66 3.12 13.64 -6.41
N VAL A 67 2.61 13.70 -5.18
CA VAL A 67 1.92 12.56 -4.56
C VAL A 67 0.66 12.18 -5.34
N THR A 68 -0.12 13.18 -5.78
CA THR A 68 -1.32 12.95 -6.58
C THR A 68 -0.98 12.26 -7.90
N ASP A 69 0.01 12.76 -8.62
CA ASP A 69 0.46 12.19 -9.90
C ASP A 69 0.95 10.75 -9.75
N HIS A 70 1.78 10.47 -8.72
CA HIS A 70 2.26 9.12 -8.46
C HIS A 70 1.13 8.17 -8.06
N LEU A 71 0.20 8.59 -7.19
CA LEU A 71 -0.95 7.76 -6.84
C LEU A 71 -1.80 7.42 -8.06
N LEU A 72 -2.07 8.39 -8.93
CA LEU A 72 -2.80 8.17 -10.18
C LEU A 72 -2.09 7.17 -11.08
N GLN A 73 -0.76 7.24 -11.19
CA GLN A 73 0.02 6.27 -11.95
C GLN A 73 -0.05 4.86 -11.35
N PHE A 74 0.08 4.74 -10.02
CA PHE A 74 0.10 3.45 -9.35
C PHE A 74 -1.22 2.69 -9.46
N VAL A 75 -2.36 3.39 -9.39
CA VAL A 75 -3.67 2.74 -9.39
C VAL A 75 -4.31 2.62 -10.77
N ARG A 76 -3.69 3.18 -11.83
CA ARG A 76 -4.28 3.32 -13.17
C ARG A 76 -4.93 2.04 -13.72
N ASN A 77 -4.30 0.91 -13.49
CA ASN A 77 -4.74 -0.41 -13.98
C ASN A 77 -5.09 -1.37 -12.84
N ASP A 78 -5.35 -0.85 -11.64
CA ASP A 78 -5.56 -1.66 -10.45
C ASP A 78 -7.04 -2.03 -10.27
N GLN A 79 -7.35 -3.27 -10.65
CA GLN A 79 -8.70 -3.81 -10.71
C GLN A 79 -8.89 -5.03 -9.78
N GLN A 80 -7.92 -5.34 -8.93
CA GLN A 80 -8.06 -6.48 -8.02
C GLN A 80 -8.93 -6.13 -6.82
N PRO A 81 -9.74 -7.06 -6.29
CA PRO A 81 -10.37 -6.89 -4.99
C PRO A 81 -9.29 -6.65 -3.92
N VAL A 82 -9.50 -5.65 -3.05
CA VAL A 82 -8.54 -5.25 -2.01
C VAL A 82 -9.24 -5.19 -0.67
N ILE A 83 -8.63 -5.80 0.34
CA ILE A 83 -9.01 -5.60 1.75
C ILE A 83 -7.97 -4.72 2.44
N PHE A 84 -8.39 -4.05 3.53
CA PHE A 84 -7.52 -3.20 4.33
C PHE A 84 -7.18 -3.88 5.63
N SER A 85 -5.91 -3.80 6.01
CA SER A 85 -5.48 -4.11 7.36
C SER A 85 -4.45 -3.09 7.85
N SER A 86 -4.18 -3.08 9.15
CA SER A 86 -3.28 -2.10 9.76
C SER A 86 -2.40 -2.72 10.84
N LEU A 87 -1.17 -2.22 10.92
CA LEU A 87 -0.22 -2.55 11.97
C LEU A 87 0.40 -1.27 12.52
N GLY A 88 -0.09 -0.85 13.70
CA GLY A 88 0.23 0.48 14.24
C GLY A 88 -0.34 1.57 13.33
N SER A 89 0.50 2.53 12.93
CA SER A 89 0.11 3.61 12.01
C SER A 89 0.18 3.25 10.53
N MET A 90 0.53 2.00 10.20
CA MET A 90 0.75 1.56 8.82
C MET A 90 -0.49 0.89 8.25
N THR A 91 -0.87 1.26 7.03
CA THR A 91 -2.01 0.67 6.30
C THR A 91 -1.48 -0.26 5.21
N PHE A 92 -2.10 -1.43 5.10
CA PHE A 92 -1.79 -2.47 4.13
C PHE A 92 -3.01 -2.69 3.26
N PHE A 93 -2.78 -2.80 1.97
CA PHE A 93 -3.80 -3.05 0.95
C PHE A 93 -3.54 -4.43 0.36
N ILE A 94 -4.36 -5.39 0.71
CA ILE A 94 -4.12 -6.81 0.42
C ILE A 94 -5.03 -7.21 -0.74
N GLU A 95 -4.44 -7.50 -1.89
CA GLU A 95 -5.14 -8.07 -3.03
C GLU A 95 -5.54 -9.51 -2.75
N ARG A 96 -6.68 -9.90 -3.31
CA ARG A 96 -7.18 -11.27 -3.29
C ARG A 96 -7.44 -11.76 -4.69
N ASP A 97 -7.14 -13.03 -4.93
CA ASP A 97 -7.36 -13.68 -6.24
C ASP A 97 -8.85 -13.94 -6.52
N CYS A 98 -9.67 -14.06 -5.48
CA CYS A 98 -11.13 -14.04 -5.59
C CYS A 98 -11.77 -13.57 -4.29
N GLU A 99 -13.06 -13.20 -4.34
CA GLU A 99 -13.80 -12.70 -3.16
C GLU A 99 -13.88 -13.72 -2.01
N THR A 100 -13.77 -15.02 -2.33
CA THR A 100 -13.94 -16.13 -1.38
C THR A 100 -12.63 -16.74 -0.88
N CYS A 101 -11.49 -16.45 -1.51
CA CYS A 101 -10.19 -16.96 -1.07
C CYS A 101 -9.55 -16.01 -0.04
N VAL A 102 -8.94 -16.61 0.98
CA VAL A 102 -8.34 -15.91 2.13
C VAL A 102 -6.84 -15.65 1.94
N VAL A 103 -6.23 -16.23 0.91
CA VAL A 103 -4.79 -16.16 0.68
C VAL A 103 -4.39 -14.76 0.18
N PRO A 104 -3.48 -14.05 0.87
CA PRO A 104 -2.97 -12.76 0.43
C PRO A 104 -1.99 -12.96 -0.74
N SER A 105 -2.46 -12.84 -1.98
CA SER A 105 -1.59 -12.99 -3.17
C SER A 105 -0.61 -11.83 -3.31
N ARG A 106 -1.06 -10.61 -2.99
CA ARG A 106 -0.20 -9.42 -3.03
C ARG A 106 -0.53 -8.40 -1.95
N VAL A 107 0.50 -7.96 -1.23
CA VAL A 107 0.38 -6.89 -0.23
C VAL A 107 0.96 -5.61 -0.80
N LYS A 108 0.15 -4.56 -0.90
CA LYS A 108 0.56 -3.23 -1.34
C LYS A 108 0.67 -2.28 -0.15
N MET A 109 1.70 -1.44 -0.19
CA MET A 109 1.91 -0.39 0.81
C MET A 109 2.38 0.89 0.15
N PHE A 110 1.82 2.01 0.58
CA PHE A 110 2.12 3.34 0.06
C PHE A 110 2.84 4.14 1.15
N VAL A 111 4.09 4.52 0.91
CA VAL A 111 5.01 5.00 1.95
C VAL A 111 5.73 6.28 1.54
N LEU A 112 6.26 7.00 2.52
CA LEU A 112 6.95 8.29 2.36
C LEU A 112 8.48 8.21 2.55
N ASP A 113 9.03 7.01 2.73
CA ASP A 113 10.47 6.76 2.85
C ASP A 113 10.85 5.39 2.29
N ASP A 114 12.15 5.12 2.19
CA ASP A 114 12.69 3.90 1.59
C ASP A 114 13.11 2.84 2.62
N GLN A 115 12.42 2.73 3.76
CA GLN A 115 12.68 1.70 4.77
C GLN A 115 12.17 0.30 4.37
N ILE A 116 12.52 -0.15 3.16
CA ILE A 116 12.05 -1.37 2.48
C ILE A 116 12.12 -2.61 3.38
N HIS A 117 13.21 -2.81 4.13
CA HIS A 117 13.36 -3.97 5.01
C HIS A 117 12.40 -3.98 6.20
N VAL A 118 12.11 -2.80 6.77
CA VAL A 118 11.13 -2.66 7.88
C VAL A 118 9.73 -2.98 7.36
N TYR A 119 9.42 -2.45 6.19
CA TYR A 119 8.18 -2.65 5.47
C TYR A 119 7.91 -4.10 5.10
N LYS A 120 8.90 -4.79 4.52
CA LYS A 120 8.82 -6.24 4.26
C LYS A 120 8.50 -7.01 5.55
N ARG A 121 9.27 -6.78 6.63
CA ARG A 121 9.09 -7.48 7.90
C ARG A 121 7.68 -7.29 8.47
N LYS A 122 7.15 -6.07 8.40
CA LYS A 122 5.79 -5.76 8.89
C LYS A 122 4.71 -6.42 8.04
N ALA A 123 4.85 -6.42 6.72
CA ALA A 123 3.90 -7.07 5.81
C ALA A 123 3.85 -8.59 6.05
N VAL A 124 5.02 -9.23 6.17
CA VAL A 124 5.13 -10.65 6.54
C VAL A 124 4.46 -10.92 7.88
N HIS A 125 4.84 -10.18 8.92
CA HIS A 125 4.30 -10.39 10.27
C HIS A 125 2.78 -10.19 10.32
N LEU A 126 2.26 -9.21 9.59
CA LEU A 126 0.83 -8.99 9.47
C LEU A 126 0.14 -10.21 8.85
N CYS A 127 0.66 -10.70 7.72
CA CYS A 127 0.01 -11.80 7.00
C CYS A 127 0.08 -13.12 7.78
N GLU A 128 1.22 -13.43 8.39
CA GLU A 128 1.37 -14.61 9.24
C GLU A 128 0.41 -14.57 10.42
N ARG A 129 0.15 -13.38 10.97
CA ARG A 129 -0.77 -13.20 12.11
C ARG A 129 -2.24 -13.28 11.69
N GLU A 130 -2.61 -12.74 10.54
CA GLU A 130 -4.02 -12.56 10.16
C GLU A 130 -4.55 -13.63 9.20
N PHE A 131 -3.67 -14.25 8.42
CA PHE A 131 -4.03 -15.25 7.40
C PHE A 131 -3.28 -16.58 7.59
N GLU A 132 -2.43 -16.69 8.61
CA GLU A 132 -1.57 -17.87 8.86
C GLU A 132 -0.66 -18.24 7.68
N GLU A 133 -0.45 -17.29 6.77
CA GLU A 133 0.31 -17.46 5.53
C GLU A 133 1.23 -16.28 5.26
N ARG A 134 2.26 -16.51 4.43
CA ARG A 134 3.15 -15.46 3.94
C ARG A 134 2.62 -14.93 2.61
N PRO A 135 2.75 -13.62 2.35
CA PRO A 135 2.30 -13.06 1.08
C PRO A 135 3.21 -13.54 -0.05
N GLU A 136 2.65 -13.88 -1.21
CA GLU A 136 3.45 -14.27 -2.37
C GLU A 136 4.27 -13.07 -2.90
N THR A 137 3.64 -11.89 -2.93
CA THR A 137 4.28 -10.65 -3.37
C THR A 137 4.05 -9.49 -2.40
N ILE A 138 5.09 -8.69 -2.15
CA ILE A 138 4.99 -7.43 -1.41
C ILE A 138 5.41 -6.28 -2.35
N CYS A 139 4.51 -5.34 -2.58
CA CYS A 139 4.74 -4.14 -3.38
C CYS A 139 4.79 -2.90 -2.48
N ILE A 140 5.91 -2.18 -2.54
CA ILE A 140 6.15 -0.96 -1.76
C ILE A 140 6.23 0.21 -2.74
N TYR A 141 5.24 1.09 -2.66
CA TYR A 141 5.10 2.28 -3.48
C TYR A 141 5.59 3.49 -2.68
N ASN A 142 6.74 4.05 -3.07
CA ASN A 142 7.20 5.32 -2.51
C ASN A 142 6.51 6.46 -3.27
N VAL A 143 5.53 7.07 -2.61
CA VAL A 143 4.67 8.11 -3.21
C VAL A 143 5.36 9.46 -3.37
N LEU A 144 6.51 9.69 -2.71
CA LEU A 144 7.29 10.91 -2.90
C LEU A 144 8.20 10.81 -4.13
N THR A 145 8.76 9.63 -4.38
CA THR A 145 9.74 9.42 -5.46
C THR A 145 9.14 8.79 -6.71
N GLY A 146 7.90 8.27 -6.65
CA GLY A 146 7.29 7.52 -7.74
C GLY A 146 7.84 6.11 -7.89
N LYS A 147 8.75 5.67 -7.01
CA LYS A 147 9.41 4.37 -7.11
C LYS A 147 8.51 3.25 -6.61
N VAL A 148 8.52 2.12 -7.32
CA VAL A 148 7.90 0.86 -6.88
C VAL A 148 8.99 -0.17 -6.61
N THR A 149 8.92 -0.84 -5.46
CA THR A 149 9.75 -2.01 -5.14
C THR A 149 8.85 -3.22 -4.99
N GLU A 150 9.06 -4.23 -5.83
CA GLU A 150 8.37 -5.51 -5.76
C GLU A 150 9.30 -6.56 -5.18
N ILE A 151 8.80 -7.32 -4.20
CA ILE A 151 9.53 -8.38 -3.52
C ILE A 151 8.68 -9.64 -3.60
N ILE A 152 9.22 -10.68 -4.21
CA ILE A 152 8.62 -12.02 -4.24
C ILE A 152 9.05 -12.73 -2.94
N ASP A 153 8.10 -13.09 -2.08
CA ASP A 153 8.33 -13.79 -0.81
C ASP A 153 7.69 -15.18 -0.83
N SER A 154 7.69 -15.83 -1.99
CA SER A 154 7.23 -17.20 -2.16
C SER A 154 8.25 -18.19 -1.59
N MET A 155 7.97 -18.76 -0.42
CA MET A 155 8.28 -20.16 -0.17
C MET A 155 6.99 -20.96 -0.43
N LYS A 156 6.67 -21.21 -1.69
CA LYS A 156 5.76 -22.31 -2.03
C LYS A 156 6.55 -23.59 -1.73
N VAL A 157 6.42 -24.10 -0.50
CA VAL A 157 6.80 -25.49 -0.22
C VAL A 157 5.86 -26.32 -1.07
N PHE A 158 6.36 -26.85 -2.18
CA PHE A 158 5.69 -27.95 -2.87
C PHE A 158 5.70 -29.12 -1.90
N THR A 159 4.60 -29.33 -1.18
CA THR A 159 4.33 -30.63 -0.58
C THR A 159 4.10 -31.58 -1.76
N ASN A 160 5.14 -32.35 -2.08
CA ASN A 160 5.02 -33.52 -2.94
C ASN A 160 4.18 -34.57 -2.20
N ASP A 161 2.87 -34.36 -2.14
CA ASP A 161 1.89 -35.41 -1.87
C ASP A 161 1.20 -35.76 -3.19
N GLN A 162 1.97 -36.32 -4.12
CA GLN A 162 1.42 -37.21 -5.13
C GLN A 162 1.74 -38.64 -4.71
N PRO A 163 0.75 -39.50 -4.42
CA PRO A 163 1.01 -40.91 -4.29
C PRO A 163 1.48 -41.43 -5.65
N LEU A 164 2.68 -42.03 -5.67
CA LEU A 164 3.17 -42.82 -6.79
C LEU A 164 2.13 -43.89 -7.10
N LEU A 165 1.43 -43.73 -8.24
CA LEU A 165 0.70 -44.82 -8.84
C LEU A 165 1.73 -45.87 -9.26
N GLU A 166 1.77 -46.98 -8.51
CA GLU A 166 2.37 -48.23 -8.95
C GLU A 166 1.72 -48.63 -10.28
N ILE A 167 2.47 -48.52 -11.38
CA ILE A 167 2.09 -49.15 -12.64
C ILE A 167 2.70 -50.55 -12.61
N ASN A 168 1.92 -51.52 -12.15
CA ASN A 168 2.12 -52.93 -12.48
C ASN A 168 1.43 -53.21 -13.81
N ASN A 169 2.22 -53.47 -14.85
CA ASN A 169 1.97 -54.46 -15.91
C ASN A 169 3.17 -54.55 -16.87
#